data_AF-A0A7C5TMY4-F1
#
_entry.id   AF-A0A7C5TMY4-F1
#
_cell.length_a   1.000
_cell.length_b   1.000
_cell.length_c   1.000
_cell.angle_alpha   90.00
_cell.angle_beta   90.00
_cell.angle_gamma   90.00
#
_symmetry.space_group_name_H-M   'P 1'
#
loop_
_entity.id
_entity.type
_entity.pdbx_description
1 polymer ?
#
loop_
_entity_poly.entity_id
_entity_poly.type
_entity_poly.pdbx_seq_one_letter_code
_entity_poly.pdbx_strand_id
1 'polypeptide(L)'
;MIMGGGVAGAIKRFGGEEIEREALRYAPVSIGEAVATSAGRLKARYVIHAPTMEKPAERTTIEAVRRAVAAALRVAFNLNVRRIAFPGMGTGVGGLDVYEAVKAMAETVREALDSGYKFKEIVFVAYTPSDIDGFRRALLDVFGGGFSLEC
;
A
#
# COMPACT_ATOMS: atom_id res chain seq x y z
N MET A 1 5.70 14.34 -2.96
CA MET A 1 4.88 13.27 -3.56
C MET A 1 4.92 13.40 -5.06
N ILE A 2 5.84 12.69 -5.72
CA ILE A 2 5.96 12.64 -7.19
C ILE A 2 5.70 11.19 -7.62
N MET A 3 4.76 11.00 -8.53
CA MET A 3 4.29 9.73 -9.07
C MET A 3 5.00 9.42 -10.40
N GLY A 4 6.34 9.45 -10.37
CA GLY A 4 7.17 9.39 -11.58
C GLY A 4 7.42 7.99 -12.16
N GLY A 5 7.05 6.92 -11.45
CA GLY A 5 7.33 5.55 -11.89
C GLY A 5 6.72 4.47 -11.02
N GLY A 6 6.96 3.21 -11.38
CA GLY A 6 6.39 2.03 -10.72
C GLY A 6 4.86 2.08 -10.62
N VAL A 7 4.32 1.58 -9.51
CA VAL A 7 2.86 1.58 -9.27
C VAL A 7 2.30 3.00 -9.18
N ALA A 8 3.03 3.94 -8.59
CA ALA A 8 2.59 5.35 -8.52
C ALA A 8 2.42 5.94 -9.93
N GLY A 9 3.40 5.74 -10.81
CA GLY A 9 3.31 6.17 -12.21
C GLY A 9 2.17 5.48 -12.97
N ALA A 10 1.92 4.19 -12.71
CA ALA A 10 0.80 3.48 -13.30
C ALA A 10 -0.56 4.04 -12.85
N ILE A 11 -0.74 4.29 -11.55
CA ILE A 11 -1.94 4.92 -10.99
C ILE A 11 -2.19 6.28 -11.66
N LYS A 12 -1.14 7.12 -11.76
CA LYS A 12 -1.22 8.42 -12.43
C LYS A 12 -1.58 8.29 -13.91
N ARG A 13 -0.95 7.35 -14.63
CA ARG A 13 -1.20 7.14 -16.07
C ARG A 13 -2.66 6.77 -16.37
N PHE A 14 -3.22 5.84 -15.60
CA PHE A 14 -4.59 5.35 -15.84
C PHE A 14 -5.66 6.21 -15.17
N GLY A 15 -5.37 6.71 -13.98
CA GLY A 15 -6.28 7.54 -13.20
C GLY A 15 -6.29 9.01 -13.58
N GLY A 16 -5.17 9.52 -14.10
CA GLY A 16 -5.02 10.90 -14.57
C GLY A 16 -4.10 11.76 -13.70
N GLU A 17 -3.62 12.86 -14.31
CA GLU A 17 -2.72 13.84 -13.69
C GLU A 17 -3.33 14.51 -12.45
N GLU A 18 -4.67 14.57 -12.37
CA GLU A 18 -5.41 15.12 -11.24
C GLU A 18 -5.00 14.46 -9.92
N ILE A 19 -4.75 13.15 -9.89
CA ILE A 19 -4.38 12.42 -8.68
C ILE A 19 -3.10 12.98 -8.07
N GLU A 20 -2.07 13.19 -8.90
CA GLU A 20 -0.81 13.76 -8.45
C GLU A 20 -0.96 15.24 -8.08
N ARG A 21 -1.72 16.02 -8.86
CA ARG A 21 -1.98 17.44 -8.54
C ARG A 21 -2.67 17.60 -7.19
N GLU A 22 -3.62 16.73 -6.86
CA GLU A 22 -4.25 16.71 -5.55
C GLU A 22 -3.26 16.31 -4.46
N ALA A 23 -2.47 15.25 -4.69
CA ALA A 23 -1.46 14.77 -3.74
C ALA A 23 -0.42 15.87 -3.43
N LEU A 24 0.07 16.59 -4.43
CA LEU A 24 1.06 17.65 -4.25
C LEU A 24 0.62 18.76 -3.29
N ARG A 25 -0.69 19.01 -3.13
CA ARG A 25 -1.20 19.99 -2.16
C ARG A 25 -0.96 19.58 -0.69
N TYR A 26 -0.71 18.30 -0.45
CA TYR A 26 -0.42 17.75 0.87
C TYR A 26 1.08 17.50 1.08
N ALA A 27 1.93 17.76 0.09
CA ALA A 27 3.36 17.50 0.21
C ALA A 27 4.06 18.57 1.09
N PRO A 28 5.08 18.19 1.90
CA PRO A 28 5.58 16.83 2.09
C PRO A 28 4.68 15.99 3.02
N VAL A 29 4.63 14.68 2.78
CA VAL A 29 4.03 13.69 3.69
C VAL A 29 5.17 12.84 4.24
N SER A 30 5.27 12.76 5.57
CA SER A 30 6.29 11.97 6.25
C SER A 30 5.93 10.50 6.29
N ILE A 31 6.93 9.63 6.46
CA ILE A 31 6.69 8.21 6.77
C ILE A 31 5.85 8.12 8.06
N GLY A 32 4.82 7.27 8.05
CA GLY A 32 3.86 7.15 9.15
C GLY A 32 2.63 8.06 9.03
N GLU A 33 2.60 8.93 8.03
CA GLU A 33 1.42 9.68 7.63
C GLU A 33 0.95 9.23 6.24
N ALA A 34 -0.33 9.46 5.96
CA ALA A 34 -0.92 9.18 4.67
C ALA A 34 -2.02 10.18 4.36
N VAL A 35 -2.26 10.43 3.07
CA VAL A 35 -3.33 11.33 2.60
C VAL A 35 -4.14 10.66 1.50
N ALA A 36 -5.42 10.97 1.44
CA ALA A 36 -6.30 10.49 0.38
C ALA A 36 -6.58 11.58 -0.65
N THR A 37 -6.59 11.18 -1.92
CA THR A 37 -7.06 12.00 -3.04
C THR A 37 -8.26 11.33 -3.69
N SER A 38 -8.93 12.03 -4.61
CA SER A 38 -9.77 11.36 -5.60
C SER A 38 -8.94 10.34 -6.40
N ALA A 39 -9.61 9.37 -7.01
CA ALA A 39 -8.96 8.36 -7.85
C ALA A 39 -9.01 8.70 -9.35
N GLY A 40 -9.37 9.94 -9.70
CA GLY A 40 -9.56 10.38 -11.08
C GLY A 40 -10.49 9.45 -11.86
N ARG A 41 -9.98 8.87 -12.95
CA ARG A 41 -10.71 7.94 -13.85
C ARG A 41 -10.71 6.48 -13.39
N LEU A 42 -10.03 6.13 -12.29
CA LEU A 42 -10.03 4.75 -11.79
C LEU A 42 -11.42 4.37 -11.26
N LYS A 43 -11.72 3.06 -11.25
CA LYS A 43 -12.94 2.54 -10.62
C LYS A 43 -12.94 2.66 -9.09
N ALA A 44 -11.77 2.87 -8.49
CA ALA A 44 -11.62 3.12 -7.06
C ALA A 44 -12.23 4.47 -6.68
N ARG A 45 -12.60 4.65 -5.40
CA ARG A 45 -13.09 5.95 -4.91
C ARG A 45 -11.97 6.89 -4.51
N TYR A 46 -10.91 6.32 -3.94
CA TYR A 46 -9.77 7.06 -3.40
C TYR A 46 -8.46 6.40 -3.83
N VAL A 47 -7.42 7.22 -3.89
CA VAL A 47 -6.02 6.76 -3.82
C VAL A 47 -5.45 7.28 -2.52
N ILE A 48 -4.91 6.39 -1.70
CA ILE A 48 -4.25 6.75 -0.44
C ILE A 48 -2.74 6.72 -0.69
N HIS A 49 -2.10 7.87 -0.49
CA HIS A 49 -0.68 8.08 -0.68
C HIS A 49 0.03 7.94 0.65
N ALA A 50 0.83 6.88 0.81
CA ALA A 50 1.57 6.57 2.02
C ALA A 50 3.05 6.33 1.66
N PRO A 51 3.95 7.30 1.89
CA PRO A 51 5.35 7.18 1.52
C PRO A 51 6.08 6.17 2.41
N THR A 52 6.90 5.33 1.78
CA THR A 52 7.85 4.43 2.46
C THR A 52 9.27 4.97 2.46
N MET A 53 9.53 6.11 1.84
CA MET A 53 10.87 6.70 1.73
C MET A 53 10.81 8.18 2.09
N GLU A 54 11.85 8.67 2.76
CA GLU A 54 11.99 10.10 3.07
C GLU A 54 12.34 10.89 1.80
N LYS A 55 13.16 10.30 0.92
CA LYS A 55 13.56 10.90 -0.36
C LYS A 55 13.18 10.03 -1.55
N PRO A 56 12.88 10.63 -2.72
CA PRO A 56 12.66 9.87 -3.94
C PRO A 56 13.84 8.96 -4.26
N ALA A 57 13.54 7.72 -4.67
CA ALA A 57 14.49 6.72 -5.11
C ALA A 57 15.52 6.22 -4.07
N GLU A 58 15.23 6.39 -2.78
CA GLU A 58 16.05 5.85 -1.69
C GLU A 58 15.66 4.42 -1.30
N ARG A 59 16.59 3.67 -0.71
CA ARG A 59 16.26 2.41 -0.03
C ARG A 59 15.31 2.68 1.15
N THR A 60 14.42 1.74 1.41
CA THR A 60 13.49 1.82 2.55
C THR A 60 13.83 0.77 3.62
N THR A 61 13.11 0.80 4.73
CA THR A 61 13.24 -0.16 5.84
C THR A 61 11.91 -0.85 6.07
N ILE A 62 11.95 -2.03 6.69
CA ILE A 62 10.74 -2.75 7.10
C ILE A 62 9.86 -1.89 8.03
N GLU A 63 10.49 -1.13 8.94
CA GLU A 63 9.77 -0.22 9.84
C GLU A 63 9.04 0.90 9.08
N ALA A 64 9.68 1.47 8.05
CA ALA A 64 9.02 2.46 7.22
C ALA A 64 7.78 1.90 6.49
N VAL A 65 7.86 0.65 6.02
CA VAL A 65 6.72 -0.05 5.40
C VAL A 65 5.59 -0.24 6.41
N ARG A 66 5.87 -0.73 7.63
CA ARG A 66 4.85 -0.88 8.69
C ARG A 66 4.14 0.43 8.98
N ARG A 67 4.91 1.50 9.18
CA ARG A 67 4.37 2.85 9.46
C ARG A 67 3.50 3.36 8.30
N ALA A 68 3.92 3.16 7.05
CA ALA A 68 3.14 3.55 5.88
C ALA A 68 1.82 2.76 5.74
N VAL A 69 1.86 1.44 5.95
CA VAL A 69 0.65 0.58 5.91
C VAL A 69 -0.32 0.97 7.03
N ALA A 70 0.16 1.15 8.26
CA ALA A 70 -0.66 1.57 9.39
C ALA A 70 -1.33 2.93 9.11
N ALA A 71 -0.59 3.88 8.55
CA ALA A 71 -1.13 5.18 8.16
C ALA A 71 -2.21 5.06 7.07
N ALA A 72 -1.99 4.23 6.05
CA ALA A 72 -2.95 3.99 5.00
C ALA A 72 -4.25 3.34 5.53
N LEU A 73 -4.13 2.34 6.42
CA LEU A 73 -5.28 1.71 7.08
C LEU A 73 -6.07 2.71 7.93
N ARG A 74 -5.39 3.55 8.71
CA ARG A 74 -6.00 4.63 9.52
C ARG A 74 -6.81 5.59 8.64
N VAL A 75 -6.23 6.06 7.54
CA VAL A 75 -6.92 6.95 6.60
C VAL A 75 -8.13 6.26 5.96
N ALA A 76 -7.96 5.02 5.50
CA ALA A 76 -9.06 4.24 4.91
C ALA A 76 -10.21 4.04 5.89
N PHE A 77 -9.91 3.71 7.15
CA PHE A 77 -10.89 3.54 8.20
C PHE A 77 -11.66 4.83 8.49
N ASN A 78 -10.96 5.96 8.63
CA ASN A 78 -11.58 7.27 8.86
C ASN A 78 -12.48 7.72 7.69
N LEU A 79 -12.17 7.29 6.48
CA LEU A 79 -12.99 7.51 5.28
C LEU A 79 -14.13 6.49 5.12
N ASN A 80 -14.34 5.60 6.10
CA ASN A 80 -15.32 4.50 6.04
C ASN A 80 -15.13 3.58 4.82
N VAL A 81 -13.91 3.47 4.30
CA VAL A 81 -13.58 2.54 3.22
C VAL A 81 -13.62 1.11 3.77
N ARG A 82 -14.32 0.23 3.07
CA ARG A 82 -14.48 -1.18 3.46
C ARG A 82 -13.64 -2.15 2.63
N ARG A 83 -13.09 -1.71 1.49
CA ARG A 83 -12.24 -2.52 0.61
C ARG A 83 -11.01 -1.72 0.22
N ILE A 84 -9.84 -2.29 0.41
CA ILE A 84 -8.56 -1.64 0.12
C ILE A 84 -7.62 -2.64 -0.55
N ALA A 85 -6.83 -2.15 -1.49
CA ALA A 85 -5.81 -2.94 -2.16
C ALA A 85 -4.43 -2.32 -1.91
N PHE A 86 -3.45 -3.16 -1.57
CA PHE A 86 -2.06 -2.79 -1.36
C PHE A 86 -1.17 -3.42 -2.44
N PRO A 87 -0.34 -2.65 -3.15
CA PRO A 87 0.77 -3.23 -3.91
C PRO A 87 1.88 -3.67 -2.93
N GLY A 88 2.91 -4.37 -3.43
CA GLY A 88 4.14 -4.62 -2.67
C GLY A 88 4.82 -3.31 -2.26
N MET A 89 4.64 -2.89 -1.01
CA MET A 89 5.18 -1.64 -0.51
C MET A 89 6.66 -1.81 -0.15
N GLY A 90 7.53 -0.99 -0.75
CA GLY A 90 8.98 -1.02 -0.49
C GLY A 90 9.79 -2.07 -1.27
N THR A 91 9.14 -2.94 -2.06
CA THR A 91 9.81 -4.04 -2.79
C THR A 91 10.47 -3.62 -4.10
N GLY A 92 9.96 -2.57 -4.75
CA GLY A 92 10.51 -2.04 -6.00
C GLY A 92 11.77 -1.19 -5.76
N VAL A 93 11.67 0.12 -6.00
CA VAL A 93 12.80 1.05 -5.82
C VAL A 93 13.36 1.03 -4.39
N GLY A 94 12.51 0.71 -3.39
CA GLY A 94 12.92 0.59 -1.99
C GLY A 94 13.83 -0.62 -1.74
N GLY A 95 13.74 -1.61 -2.62
CA GLY A 95 14.62 -2.76 -2.71
C GLY A 95 14.64 -3.66 -1.48
N LEU A 96 13.52 -3.74 -0.77
CA LEU A 96 13.30 -4.80 0.21
C LEU A 96 13.01 -6.12 -0.49
N ASP A 97 13.36 -7.23 0.17
CA ASP A 97 12.88 -8.54 -0.24
C ASP A 97 11.34 -8.60 -0.21
N VAL A 98 10.76 -9.27 -1.19
CA VAL A 98 9.31 -9.32 -1.38
C VAL A 98 8.62 -10.00 -0.21
N TYR A 99 9.14 -11.16 0.22
CA TYR A 99 8.54 -11.91 1.32
C TYR A 99 8.63 -11.11 2.62
N GLU A 100 9.80 -10.55 2.94
CA GLU A 100 9.98 -9.77 4.17
C GLU A 100 9.07 -8.53 4.21
N ALA A 101 8.97 -7.77 3.11
CA ALA A 101 8.13 -6.58 3.07
C ALA A 101 6.64 -6.93 3.18
N VAL A 102 6.17 -7.93 2.42
CA VAL A 102 4.76 -8.33 2.45
C VAL A 102 4.38 -8.94 3.79
N LYS A 103 5.29 -9.69 4.43
CA LYS A 103 5.06 -10.22 5.78
C LYS A 103 4.86 -9.10 6.78
N ALA A 104 5.71 -8.07 6.74
CA ALA A 104 5.55 -6.89 7.59
C ALA A 104 4.22 -6.15 7.33
N MET A 105 3.84 -5.98 6.05
CA MET A 105 2.54 -5.40 5.70
C MET A 105 1.37 -6.24 6.26
N ALA A 106 1.43 -7.56 6.12
CA ALA A 106 0.42 -8.51 6.56
C ALA A 106 0.25 -8.50 8.08
N GLU A 107 1.36 -8.49 8.84
CA GLU A 107 1.35 -8.37 10.29
C GLU A 107 0.72 -7.05 10.74
N THR A 108 1.06 -5.92 10.09
CA THR A 108 0.43 -4.63 10.39
C THR A 108 -1.07 -4.63 10.07
N VAL A 109 -1.50 -5.32 9.01
CA VAL A 109 -2.93 -5.53 8.73
C VAL A 109 -3.58 -6.35 9.84
N ARG A 110 -2.96 -7.44 10.29
CA ARG A 110 -3.45 -8.27 11.39
C ARG A 110 -3.65 -7.44 12.65
N GLU A 111 -2.63 -6.68 13.06
CA GLU A 111 -2.67 -5.79 14.22
C GLU A 111 -3.82 -4.78 14.15
N ALA A 112 -4.05 -4.18 12.98
CA ALA A 112 -5.16 -3.25 12.78
C ALA A 112 -6.52 -3.94 12.93
N LEU A 113 -6.68 -5.14 12.36
CA LEU A 113 -7.93 -5.91 12.48
C LEU A 113 -8.21 -6.32 13.92
N ASP A 114 -7.18 -6.78 14.64
CA ASP A 114 -7.26 -7.15 16.05
C ASP A 114 -7.57 -5.94 16.94
N SER A 115 -7.09 -4.74 16.53
CA SER A 115 -7.42 -3.45 17.16
C SER A 115 -8.82 -2.92 16.81
N GLY A 116 -9.62 -3.69 16.07
CA GLY A 116 -11.03 -3.40 15.80
C GLY A 116 -11.33 -2.75 14.46
N TYR A 117 -10.34 -2.57 13.57
CA TYR A 117 -10.60 -2.09 12.21
C TYR A 117 -11.49 -3.08 11.48
N LYS A 118 -12.51 -2.58 10.76
CA LYS A 118 -13.52 -3.41 10.09
C LYS A 118 -13.48 -3.23 8.57
N PHE A 119 -12.56 -3.91 7.92
CA PHE A 119 -12.53 -4.06 6.46
C PHE A 119 -13.30 -5.32 6.04
N LYS A 120 -14.03 -5.22 4.93
CA LYS A 120 -14.68 -6.38 4.29
C LYS A 120 -13.70 -7.17 3.43
N GLU A 121 -12.72 -6.48 2.85
CA GLU A 121 -11.75 -7.07 1.93
C GLU A 121 -10.45 -6.26 1.96
N ILE A 122 -9.33 -6.95 2.05
CA ILE A 122 -7.99 -6.38 1.91
C ILE A 122 -7.26 -7.23 0.88
N VAL A 123 -6.88 -6.61 -0.25
CA VAL A 123 -6.24 -7.31 -1.37
C VAL A 123 -4.77 -6.95 -1.40
N PHE A 124 -3.91 -7.95 -1.47
CA PHE A 124 -2.49 -7.75 -1.75
C PHE A 124 -2.24 -8.04 -3.23
N VAL A 125 -1.76 -7.05 -3.96
CA VAL A 125 -1.60 -7.11 -5.42
C VAL A 125 -0.14 -7.33 -5.77
N ALA A 126 0.21 -8.56 -6.14
CA ALA A 126 1.49 -8.90 -6.76
C ALA A 126 1.47 -8.48 -8.24
N TYR A 127 2.61 -8.01 -8.76
CA TYR A 127 2.70 -7.55 -10.15
C TYR A 127 3.32 -8.60 -11.07
N THR A 128 4.36 -9.30 -10.59
CA THR A 128 5.07 -10.31 -11.40
C THR A 128 4.81 -11.72 -10.88
N PRO A 129 4.90 -12.76 -11.73
CA PRO A 129 4.81 -14.15 -11.28
C PRO A 129 5.83 -14.51 -10.20
N SER A 130 7.03 -13.90 -10.23
CA SER A 130 8.07 -14.09 -9.21
C SER A 130 7.69 -13.50 -7.86
N ASP A 131 6.87 -12.44 -7.83
CA ASP A 131 6.41 -11.86 -6.56
C ASP A 131 5.33 -12.73 -5.90
N ILE A 132 4.53 -13.46 -6.68
CA ILE A 132 3.38 -14.22 -6.19
C ILE A 132 3.78 -15.21 -5.10
N ASP A 133 4.91 -15.92 -5.25
CA ASP A 133 5.37 -16.88 -4.24
C ASP A 133 5.71 -16.18 -2.91
N GLY A 134 6.43 -15.06 -2.96
CA GLY A 134 6.78 -14.27 -1.79
C GLY A 134 5.54 -13.73 -1.06
N PHE A 135 4.57 -13.21 -1.81
CA PHE A 135 3.28 -12.76 -1.27
C PHE A 135 2.52 -13.92 -0.62
N ARG A 136 2.39 -15.04 -1.34
CA ARG A 136 1.65 -16.22 -0.86
C ARG A 136 2.24 -16.75 0.43
N ARG A 137 3.57 -16.91 0.49
CA ARG A 137 4.27 -17.39 1.68
C ARG A 137 4.07 -16.45 2.87
N ALA A 138 4.27 -15.15 2.66
CA ALA A 138 4.08 -14.15 3.70
C ALA A 138 2.65 -14.15 4.27
N LEU A 139 1.64 -14.23 3.39
CA LEU A 139 0.24 -14.28 3.80
C LEU A 139 -0.12 -15.61 4.50
N LEU A 140 0.43 -16.74 4.07
CA LEU A 140 0.29 -18.02 4.77
C LEU A 140 0.87 -17.97 6.18
N ASP A 141 2.04 -17.36 6.36
CA ASP A 141 2.69 -17.30 7.67
C ASP A 141 1.91 -16.43 8.68
N VAL A 142 1.24 -15.37 8.21
CA VAL A 142 0.51 -14.42 9.07
C VAL A 142 -0.97 -14.77 9.22
N PHE A 143 -1.60 -15.24 8.15
CA PHE A 143 -3.03 -15.52 8.09
C PHE A 143 -3.37 -17.02 8.11
N GLY A 144 -2.38 -17.90 8.01
CA GLY A 144 -2.64 -19.33 7.82
C GLY A 144 -3.47 -19.55 6.56
N GLY A 145 -4.47 -20.43 6.65
CA GLY A 145 -5.46 -20.62 5.59
C GLY A 145 -6.56 -19.55 5.50
N GLY A 146 -6.45 -18.45 6.26
CA GLY A 146 -7.47 -17.40 6.37
C GLY A 146 -7.52 -16.39 5.22
N PHE A 147 -6.93 -16.69 4.05
CA PHE A 147 -6.98 -15.83 2.86
C PHE A 147 -7.27 -16.64 1.60
N SER A 148 -7.79 -15.98 0.57
CA SER A 148 -7.98 -16.53 -0.76
C SER A 148 -6.92 -15.99 -1.72
N LEU A 149 -6.40 -16.86 -2.59
CA LEU A 149 -5.54 -16.47 -3.70
C LEU A 149 -6.38 -16.47 -4.98
N GLU A 150 -6.39 -15.35 -5.69
CA GLU A 150 -6.99 -15.22 -7.02
C GLU A 150 -5.89 -14.90 -8.02
N CYS A 151 -5.83 -15.63 -9.13
CA CYS A 151 -4.84 -15.48 -10.21
C CYS A 151 -5.52 -15.01 -11.49
#